data_AF-A0A938T2T5-F1
#
_entry.id   AF-A0A938T2T5-F1
#
_cell.length_a   1.000
_cell.length_b   1.000
_cell.length_c   1.000
_cell.angle_alpha   90.00
_cell.angle_beta   90.00
_cell.angle_gamma   90.00
#
_symmetry.space_group_name_H-M   'P 1'
#
loop_
_entity.id
_entity.type
_entity.pdbx_description
1 polymer ?
#
loop_
_entity_poly.entity_id
_entity_poly.type
_entity_poly.pdbx_seq_one_letter_code
_entity_poly.pdbx_strand_id
1 'polypeptide(L)'
;MQRLIKKRAKKAGLPPGTLIHIGEKKTGEIKITAVDYDETLFQEKELKTIVECFPYKDKPAITWINVDGVHQIETLEKLGDCFGLHPFVLEDELVTNPTLATLQIIHNFKRDMIFLRKSVWPLREVISIMERGESPLVQETTGIYLRDVYDHTIHVIDTIETFREMLSGMLDVYLSSISNKLNSIMKVLTIIATIFMPLTFFAGVYGMNFKYMPELEWRWGCPIVLLFMFSIGISMLIYFKKKKWM
;
A
#
# COMPACT_ATOMS: atom_id res chain seq x y z
N MET A 1 -33.14 -31.37 -29.39
CA MET A 1 -33.06 -29.94 -29.01
C MET A 1 -33.41 -29.81 -27.52
N GLN A 2 -32.42 -29.95 -26.63
CA GLN A 2 -32.62 -29.85 -25.18
C GLN A 2 -32.27 -28.42 -24.72
N ARG A 3 -33.25 -27.69 -24.18
CA ARG A 3 -33.06 -26.37 -23.57
C ARG A 3 -32.31 -26.54 -22.23
N LEU A 4 -31.07 -26.06 -22.17
CA LEU A 4 -30.30 -25.92 -20.92
C LEU A 4 -30.90 -24.78 -20.08
N ILE A 5 -31.69 -25.12 -19.08
CA ILE A 5 -32.18 -24.18 -18.07
C ILE A 5 -31.01 -23.86 -17.12
N LYS A 6 -30.40 -22.68 -17.26
CA LYS A 6 -29.40 -22.15 -16.29
C LYS A 6 -30.12 -21.91 -14.95
N LYS A 7 -29.83 -22.74 -13.93
CA LYS A 7 -30.31 -22.56 -12.54
C LYS A 7 -29.83 -21.23 -11.95
N ARG A 8 -30.64 -20.18 -12.04
CA ARG A 8 -30.51 -18.94 -11.24
C ARG A 8 -31.05 -19.17 -9.83
N ALA A 9 -30.31 -19.88 -8.98
CA ALA A 9 -30.67 -19.99 -7.56
C ALA A 9 -29.42 -20.29 -6.70
N LYS A 10 -28.60 -19.27 -6.46
CA LYS A 10 -27.56 -19.29 -5.40
C LYS A 10 -27.57 -18.01 -4.54
N LYS A 11 -28.68 -17.28 -4.51
CA LYS A 11 -28.82 -16.01 -3.76
C LYS A 11 -30.01 -15.93 -2.81
N ALA A 12 -30.96 -16.87 -2.86
CA ALA A 12 -32.14 -16.81 -2.01
C ALA A 12 -31.78 -17.26 -0.58
N GLY A 13 -31.91 -16.34 0.39
CA GLY A 13 -31.75 -16.64 1.83
C GLY A 13 -30.41 -16.29 2.47
N LEU A 14 -29.47 -15.66 1.75
CA LEU A 14 -28.19 -15.24 2.34
C LEU A 14 -28.28 -13.83 2.96
N PRO A 15 -27.62 -13.60 4.11
CA PRO A 15 -27.61 -12.30 4.76
C PRO A 15 -26.95 -11.22 3.87
N PRO A 16 -27.44 -9.96 3.94
CA PRO A 16 -26.85 -8.85 3.22
C PRO A 16 -25.38 -8.66 3.65
N GLY A 17 -24.47 -8.64 2.67
CA GLY A 17 -23.01 -8.60 2.90
C GLY A 17 -22.27 -9.90 2.53
N THR A 18 -22.98 -10.98 2.17
CA THR A 18 -22.34 -12.23 1.75
C THR A 18 -21.71 -12.07 0.36
N LEU A 19 -20.37 -12.12 0.29
CA LEU A 19 -19.60 -12.11 -0.96
C LEU A 19 -19.84 -13.42 -1.72
N ILE A 20 -20.61 -13.35 -2.81
CA ILE A 20 -20.80 -14.48 -3.73
C ILE A 20 -20.22 -14.05 -5.07
N HIS A 21 -19.18 -14.73 -5.51
CA HIS A 21 -18.57 -14.51 -6.82
C HIS A 21 -19.56 -14.92 -7.93
N ILE A 22 -20.02 -13.95 -8.73
CA ILE A 22 -20.90 -14.17 -9.88
C ILE A 22 -20.10 -13.85 -11.13
N GLY A 23 -19.47 -14.88 -11.65
CA GLY A 23 -18.70 -14.88 -12.88
C GLY A 23 -18.23 -16.29 -13.12
N GLU A 24 -18.17 -16.72 -14.37
CA GLU A 24 -17.48 -17.97 -14.70
C GLU A 24 -16.04 -17.83 -14.21
N LYS A 25 -15.64 -18.66 -13.25
CA LYS A 25 -14.24 -18.80 -12.84
C LYS A 25 -13.50 -19.25 -14.11
N LYS A 26 -12.78 -18.35 -14.78
CA LYS A 26 -11.71 -18.75 -15.69
C LYS A 26 -10.57 -19.28 -14.80
N THR A 27 -10.71 -20.52 -14.33
CA THR A 27 -9.60 -21.33 -13.82
C THR A 27 -8.75 -21.76 -15.02
N GLY A 28 -8.07 -20.81 -15.64
CA GLY A 28 -6.95 -21.12 -16.52
C GLY A 28 -5.70 -21.30 -15.66
N GLU A 29 -4.85 -22.26 -16.01
CA GLU A 29 -3.48 -22.30 -15.50
C GLU A 29 -2.78 -20.96 -15.83
N ILE A 30 -1.93 -20.47 -14.93
CA ILE A 30 -1.17 -19.24 -15.18
C ILE A 30 -0.26 -19.52 -16.37
N LYS A 31 -0.41 -18.72 -17.43
CA LYS A 31 0.40 -18.85 -18.64
C LYS A 31 1.37 -17.67 -18.68
N ILE A 32 2.66 -17.96 -18.72
CA ILE A 32 3.70 -16.95 -18.80
C ILE A 32 4.37 -17.11 -20.15
N THR A 33 4.43 -16.05 -20.94
CA THR A 33 5.08 -16.06 -22.25
C THR A 33 6.17 -15.00 -22.26
N ALA A 34 7.39 -15.39 -22.57
CA ALA A 34 8.50 -14.48 -22.82
C ALA A 34 8.76 -14.42 -24.31
N VAL A 35 8.72 -13.21 -24.86
CA VAL A 35 9.08 -12.90 -26.24
C VAL A 35 10.36 -12.08 -26.20
N ASP A 36 11.46 -12.67 -26.67
CA ASP A 36 12.77 -12.03 -26.71
C ASP A 36 13.09 -11.67 -28.17
N TYR A 37 13.35 -10.40 -28.45
CA TYR A 37 13.57 -9.94 -29.82
C TYR A 37 14.63 -8.84 -29.95
N ASP A 38 15.34 -8.87 -31.07
CA ASP A 38 16.26 -7.84 -31.56
C ASP A 38 16.12 -7.67 -33.10
N GLU A 39 17.05 -6.96 -33.74
CA GLU A 39 17.03 -6.73 -35.21
C GLU A 39 17.22 -8.03 -36.05
N THR A 40 17.69 -9.11 -35.42
CA THR A 40 18.11 -10.36 -36.08
C THR A 40 17.52 -11.64 -35.45
N LEU A 41 17.01 -11.55 -34.23
CA LEU A 41 16.53 -12.67 -33.42
C LEU A 41 15.09 -12.39 -32.98
N PHE A 42 14.22 -13.39 -33.15
CA PHE A 42 12.90 -13.44 -32.55
C PHE A 42 12.72 -14.82 -31.90
N GLN A 43 12.50 -14.84 -30.59
CA GLN A 43 12.30 -16.08 -29.84
C GLN A 43 11.11 -15.93 -28.88
N GLU A 44 10.09 -16.75 -29.09
CA GLU A 44 8.97 -16.89 -28.17
C GLU A 44 9.11 -18.16 -27.35
N LYS A 45 8.93 -18.05 -26.03
CA LYS A 45 8.99 -19.18 -25.11
C LYS A 45 7.90 -19.09 -24.05
N GLU A 46 7.14 -20.16 -23.91
CA GLU A 46 6.22 -20.33 -22.79
C GLU A 46 7.01 -20.81 -21.56
N LEU A 47 6.90 -20.05 -20.47
CA LEU A 47 7.60 -20.28 -19.22
C LEU A 47 6.65 -20.93 -18.22
N LYS A 48 7.16 -21.91 -17.48
CA LYS A 48 6.35 -22.65 -16.50
C LYS A 48 6.29 -21.94 -15.15
N THR A 49 7.30 -21.14 -14.85
CA THR A 49 7.42 -20.43 -13.57
C THR A 49 7.93 -19.00 -13.77
N ILE A 50 7.52 -18.09 -12.89
CA ILE A 50 7.93 -16.66 -12.93
C ILE A 50 9.45 -16.48 -12.81
N VAL A 51 10.12 -17.41 -12.13
CA VAL A 51 11.56 -17.37 -11.86
C VAL A 51 12.37 -17.55 -13.15
N GLU A 52 11.82 -18.25 -14.13
CA GLU A 52 12.44 -18.40 -15.45
C GLU A 52 12.49 -17.09 -16.24
N CYS A 53 11.71 -16.06 -15.83
CA CYS A 53 11.78 -14.74 -16.42
C CYS A 53 13.00 -13.94 -15.96
N PHE A 54 13.59 -14.26 -14.81
CA PHE A 54 14.61 -13.43 -14.16
C PHE A 54 15.90 -13.27 -14.99
N PRO A 55 16.42 -14.32 -15.66
CA PRO A 55 17.61 -14.18 -16.51
C PRO A 55 17.42 -13.26 -17.72
N TYR A 56 16.19 -12.94 -18.12
CA TYR A 56 15.92 -12.04 -19.24
C TYR A 56 16.15 -10.56 -18.87
N LYS A 57 16.22 -10.23 -17.57
CA LYS A 57 16.50 -8.87 -17.09
C LYS A 57 17.88 -8.37 -17.50
N ASP A 58 18.86 -9.26 -17.56
CA ASP A 58 20.26 -8.94 -17.81
C ASP A 58 20.65 -9.13 -19.29
N LYS A 59 19.70 -9.49 -20.15
CA LYS A 59 19.93 -9.64 -21.58
C LYS A 59 19.92 -8.27 -22.29
N PRO A 60 20.75 -8.09 -23.32
CA PRO A 60 20.75 -6.85 -24.11
C PRO A 60 19.57 -6.74 -25.09
N ALA A 61 18.85 -7.82 -25.38
CA ALA A 61 17.70 -7.86 -26.27
C ALA A 61 16.43 -7.32 -25.59
N ILE A 62 15.45 -6.87 -26.38
CA ILE A 62 14.17 -6.40 -25.84
C ILE A 62 13.33 -7.64 -25.50
N THR A 63 13.09 -7.87 -24.21
CA THR A 63 12.23 -8.96 -23.77
C THR A 63 10.87 -8.44 -23.29
N TRP A 64 9.80 -8.91 -23.93
CA TRP A 64 8.42 -8.71 -23.47
C TRP A 64 7.94 -9.95 -22.70
N ILE A 65 7.54 -9.76 -21.44
CA ILE A 65 7.00 -10.81 -20.58
C ILE A 65 5.49 -10.59 -20.42
N ASN A 66 4.69 -11.51 -20.93
CA ASN A 66 3.25 -11.55 -20.73
C ASN A 66 2.88 -12.57 -19.65
N VAL A 67 2.03 -12.20 -18.70
CA VAL A 67 1.57 -13.07 -17.62
C VAL A 67 0.03 -13.11 -17.63
N ASP A 68 -0.53 -14.19 -18.15
CA ASP A 68 -1.97 -14.40 -18.22
C ASP A 68 -2.48 -15.04 -16.92
N GLY A 69 -3.56 -14.48 -16.38
CA GLY A 69 -4.21 -15.02 -15.17
C GLY A 69 -3.52 -14.57 -13.88
N VAL A 70 -3.45 -13.27 -13.63
CA VAL A 70 -2.78 -12.64 -12.47
C VAL A 70 -3.49 -12.83 -11.11
N HIS A 71 -4.21 -13.93 -10.93
CA HIS A 71 -5.07 -14.19 -9.79
C HIS A 71 -4.35 -14.76 -8.55
N GLN A 72 -3.06 -15.11 -8.67
CA GLN A 72 -2.22 -15.56 -7.54
C GLN A 72 -1.27 -14.45 -7.10
N ILE A 73 -1.48 -13.97 -5.87
CA ILE A 73 -0.71 -12.89 -5.24
C ILE A 73 0.78 -13.27 -5.11
N GLU A 74 1.10 -14.53 -4.77
CA GLU A 74 2.48 -15.03 -4.65
C GLU A 74 3.31 -14.86 -5.93
N THR A 75 2.68 -14.99 -7.10
CA THR A 75 3.33 -14.85 -8.40
C THR A 75 3.65 -13.39 -8.69
N LEU A 76 2.75 -12.48 -8.28
CA LEU A 76 2.93 -11.04 -8.39
C LEU A 76 4.03 -10.53 -7.43
N GLU A 77 4.09 -11.07 -6.21
CA GLU A 77 5.13 -10.75 -5.22
C GLU A 77 6.52 -11.14 -5.72
N LYS A 78 6.71 -12.37 -6.22
CA LYS A 78 8.00 -12.82 -6.77
C LYS A 78 8.46 -12.01 -7.98
N LEU A 79 7.51 -11.54 -8.80
CA LEU A 79 7.78 -10.67 -9.94
C LEU A 79 8.15 -9.27 -9.44
N GLY A 80 7.43 -8.76 -8.43
CA GLY A 80 7.73 -7.52 -7.73
C GLY A 80 9.13 -7.49 -7.11
N ASP A 81 9.52 -8.55 -6.39
CA ASP A 81 10.84 -8.71 -5.78
C ASP A 81 11.97 -8.66 -6.81
N CYS A 82 11.83 -9.35 -7.94
CA CYS A 82 12.88 -9.42 -8.96
C CYS A 82 13.07 -8.10 -9.73
N PHE A 83 11.98 -7.39 -10.00
CA PHE A 83 11.99 -6.14 -10.76
C PHE A 83 12.06 -4.89 -9.87
N GLY A 84 12.07 -5.05 -8.53
CA GLY A 84 12.04 -3.95 -7.57
C GLY A 84 10.70 -3.19 -7.54
N LEU A 85 9.64 -3.83 -8.04
CA LEU A 85 8.29 -3.30 -8.14
C LEU A 85 7.48 -3.80 -6.94
N HIS A 86 7.69 -3.22 -5.76
CA HIS A 86 6.99 -3.68 -4.55
C HIS A 86 6.03 -2.62 -3.96
N PRO A 87 4.82 -2.46 -4.52
CA PRO A 87 3.76 -1.67 -3.89
C PRO A 87 3.36 -2.18 -2.51
N PHE A 88 3.36 -3.50 -2.27
CA PHE A 88 2.93 -4.10 -0.99
C PHE A 88 3.94 -3.94 0.16
N VAL A 89 5.25 -3.90 -0.11
CA VAL A 89 6.28 -3.62 0.92
C VAL A 89 6.20 -2.16 1.37
N LEU A 90 5.85 -1.25 0.47
CA LEU A 90 5.58 0.14 0.85
C LEU A 90 4.41 0.23 1.82
N GLU A 91 3.34 -0.56 1.65
CA GLU A 91 2.19 -0.50 2.56
C GLU A 91 2.55 -0.89 4.00
N ASP A 92 3.36 -1.95 4.19
CA ASP A 92 3.83 -2.36 5.52
C ASP A 92 4.82 -1.34 6.12
N GLU A 93 5.73 -0.79 5.30
CA GLU A 93 6.66 0.27 5.73
C GLU A 93 5.92 1.56 6.14
N LEU A 94 4.86 1.92 5.42
CA LEU A 94 4.01 3.09 5.69
C LEU A 94 3.31 3.00 7.05
N VAL A 95 2.90 1.80 7.45
CA VAL A 95 2.19 1.56 8.71
C VAL A 95 3.18 1.48 9.88
N THR A 96 4.32 0.82 9.68
CA THR A 96 5.28 0.57 10.77
C THR A 96 6.20 1.76 11.04
N ASN A 97 6.87 2.30 10.02
CA ASN A 97 7.81 3.42 10.16
C ASN A 97 7.93 4.23 8.85
N PRO A 98 7.01 5.17 8.58
CA PRO A 98 7.08 5.98 7.39
C PRO A 98 8.37 6.83 7.40
N THR A 99 9.16 6.73 6.33
CA THR A 99 10.38 7.53 6.13
C THR A 99 10.24 8.51 4.96
N LEU A 100 11.11 9.52 4.90
CA LEU A 100 11.16 10.44 3.75
C LEU A 100 11.53 9.71 2.45
N ALA A 101 12.24 8.59 2.54
CA ALA A 101 12.54 7.74 1.38
C ALA A 101 11.28 7.07 0.81
N THR A 102 10.39 6.59 1.69
CA THR A 102 9.09 6.01 1.29
C THR A 102 8.26 7.02 0.48
N LEU A 103 8.23 8.29 0.90
CA LEU A 103 7.55 9.36 0.18
C LEU A 103 8.15 9.63 -1.21
N GLN A 104 9.48 9.62 -1.33
CA GLN A 104 10.15 9.76 -2.63
C GLN A 104 9.83 8.60 -3.57
N ILE A 105 9.79 7.37 -3.06
CA ILE A 105 9.41 6.20 -3.85
C ILE A 105 7.98 6.36 -4.38
N ILE A 106 7.02 6.70 -3.53
CA ILE A 106 5.62 6.95 -3.95
C ILE A 106 5.54 8.03 -5.03
N HIS A 107 6.28 9.13 -4.88
CA HIS A 107 6.31 10.19 -5.88
C HIS A 107 6.93 9.76 -7.22
N ASN A 108 7.99 8.94 -7.19
CA ASN A 108 8.60 8.42 -8.40
C ASN A 108 7.64 7.47 -9.14
N PHE A 109 7.05 6.51 -8.44
CA PHE A 109 6.04 5.63 -9.02
C PHE A 109 4.84 6.39 -9.60
N LYS A 110 4.37 7.44 -8.91
CA LYS A 110 3.29 8.30 -9.42
C LYS A 110 3.68 8.98 -10.73
N ARG A 111 4.93 9.41 -10.86
CA ARG A 111 5.46 10.02 -12.09
C ARG A 111 5.54 9.00 -13.22
N ASP A 112 6.01 7.80 -12.93
CA ASP A 112 6.14 6.71 -13.91
C ASP A 112 4.77 6.27 -14.42
N MET A 113 3.76 6.17 -13.55
CA MET A 113 2.38 5.88 -13.96
C MET A 113 1.79 6.98 -14.86
N ILE A 114 2.11 8.26 -14.60
CA ILE A 114 1.68 9.37 -15.46
C ILE A 114 2.36 9.27 -16.84
N PHE A 115 3.65 8.91 -16.87
CA PHE A 115 4.39 8.72 -18.11
C PHE A 115 3.84 7.55 -18.94
N LEU A 116 3.59 6.41 -18.29
CA LEU A 116 2.94 5.24 -18.89
C LEU A 116 1.58 5.62 -19.48
N ARG A 117 0.72 6.30 -18.71
CA ARG A 117 -0.59 6.76 -19.20
C ARG A 117 -0.47 7.63 -20.45
N LYS A 118 0.48 8.58 -20.46
CA LYS A 118 0.73 9.47 -21.61
C LYS A 118 1.24 8.72 -22.85
N SER A 119 1.82 7.54 -22.69
CA SER A 119 2.37 6.72 -23.77
C SER A 119 1.35 5.70 -24.30
N VAL A 120 0.59 5.07 -23.40
CA VAL A 120 -0.40 4.04 -23.74
C VAL A 120 -1.68 4.64 -24.33
N TRP A 121 -2.09 5.84 -23.89
CA TRP A 121 -3.31 6.46 -24.41
C TRP A 121 -3.23 6.79 -25.92
N PRO A 122 -2.15 7.40 -26.44
CA PRO A 122 -1.98 7.58 -27.88
C PRO A 122 -1.90 6.25 -28.63
N LEU A 123 -1.25 5.22 -28.04
CA LEU A 123 -1.14 3.90 -28.64
C LEU A 123 -2.52 3.27 -28.87
N ARG A 124 -3.43 3.41 -27.90
CA ARG A 124 -4.85 3.00 -28.03
C ARG A 124 -5.50 3.63 -29.27
N GLU A 125 -5.30 4.93 -29.48
CA GLU A 125 -5.89 5.63 -30.62
C GLU A 125 -5.29 5.15 -31.96
N VAL A 126 -3.99 4.89 -32.01
CA VAL A 126 -3.35 4.31 -33.21
C VAL A 126 -3.93 2.93 -33.53
N ILE A 127 -4.09 2.07 -32.52
CA ILE A 127 -4.69 0.73 -32.70
C ILE A 127 -6.16 0.84 -33.08
N SER A 128 -6.91 1.78 -32.50
CA SER A 128 -8.31 2.08 -32.86
C SER A 128 -8.44 2.48 -34.34
N ILE A 129 -7.52 3.30 -34.84
CA ILE A 129 -7.47 3.70 -36.26
C ILE A 129 -7.11 2.50 -37.14
N MET A 130 -6.18 1.65 -36.72
CA MET A 130 -5.82 0.43 -37.46
C MET A 130 -6.98 -0.59 -37.50
N GLU A 131 -7.77 -0.70 -36.43
CA GLU A 131 -8.93 -1.61 -36.34
C GLU A 131 -10.09 -1.14 -37.23
N ARG A 132 -10.30 0.18 -37.34
CA ARG A 132 -11.41 0.77 -38.11
C ARG A 132 -11.04 1.14 -39.54
N GLY A 133 -9.75 1.21 -39.86
CA GLY A 133 -9.27 1.66 -41.16
C GLY A 133 -9.49 0.61 -42.25
N GLU A 134 -10.16 0.99 -43.34
CA GLU A 134 -10.24 0.19 -44.56
C GLU A 134 -8.94 0.33 -45.36
N SER A 135 -7.84 -0.24 -44.83
CA SER A 135 -6.57 -0.31 -45.56
C SER A 135 -6.54 -1.59 -46.40
N PRO A 136 -6.10 -1.53 -47.67
CA PRO A 136 -5.90 -2.73 -48.49
C PRO A 136 -4.85 -3.70 -47.93
N LEU A 137 -4.06 -3.27 -46.93
CA LEU A 137 -3.09 -4.10 -46.20
C LEU A 137 -3.72 -4.85 -45.00
N VAL A 138 -4.93 -4.49 -44.57
CA VAL A 138 -5.62 -5.10 -43.42
C VAL A 138 -6.75 -5.97 -43.95
N GLN A 139 -6.55 -7.29 -43.92
CA GLN A 139 -7.58 -8.26 -44.28
C GLN A 139 -8.60 -8.43 -43.13
N GLU A 140 -9.85 -8.81 -43.42
CA GLU A 140 -10.89 -9.04 -42.39
C GLU A 140 -10.45 -10.04 -41.30
N THR A 141 -9.61 -11.01 -41.66
CA THR A 141 -9.01 -11.98 -40.73
C THR A 141 -8.02 -11.34 -39.75
N THR A 142 -7.34 -10.27 -40.16
CA THR A 142 -6.37 -9.52 -39.33
C THR A 142 -7.07 -8.56 -38.38
N GLY A 143 -8.26 -8.06 -38.74
CA GLY A 143 -9.07 -7.18 -37.89
C GLY A 143 -9.45 -7.80 -36.54
N ILE A 144 -9.63 -9.13 -36.47
CA ILE A 144 -9.93 -9.84 -35.21
C ILE A 144 -8.75 -9.72 -34.23
N TYR A 145 -7.51 -9.88 -34.71
CA TYR A 145 -6.32 -9.74 -33.87
C TYR A 145 -6.07 -8.29 -33.45
N LEU A 146 -6.34 -7.31 -34.32
CA LEU A 146 -6.24 -5.89 -33.97
C LEU A 146 -7.25 -5.49 -32.90
N ARG A 147 -8.47 -6.06 -32.93
CA ARG A 147 -9.47 -5.86 -31.88
C ARG A 147 -9.02 -6.40 -30.52
N ASP A 148 -8.39 -7.57 -30.51
CA ASP A 148 -7.82 -8.15 -29.29
C ASP A 148 -6.71 -7.26 -28.70
N VAL A 149 -5.81 -6.74 -29.55
CA VAL A 149 -4.76 -5.78 -29.14
C VAL A 149 -5.36 -4.46 -28.63
N TYR A 150 -6.45 -3.98 -29.24
CA TYR A 150 -7.18 -2.81 -28.77
C TYR A 150 -7.79 -3.03 -27.38
N ASP A 151 -8.45 -4.17 -27.16
CA ASP A 151 -9.04 -4.55 -25.87
C ASP A 151 -7.97 -4.70 -24.79
N HIS A 152 -6.82 -5.31 -25.11
CA HIS A 152 -5.67 -5.37 -24.21
C HIS A 152 -5.14 -3.98 -23.85
N THR A 153 -5.10 -3.05 -24.79
CA THR A 153 -4.64 -1.68 -24.52
C THR A 153 -5.59 -0.96 -23.55
N ILE A 154 -6.90 -1.17 -23.67
CA ILE A 154 -7.88 -0.66 -22.70
C ILE A 154 -7.62 -1.26 -21.31
N HIS A 155 -7.43 -2.57 -21.23
CA HIS A 155 -7.13 -3.24 -19.95
C HIS A 155 -5.86 -2.69 -19.28
N VAL A 156 -4.82 -2.40 -20.05
CA VAL A 156 -3.59 -1.77 -19.52
C VAL A 156 -3.88 -0.36 -18.99
N ILE A 157 -4.68 0.45 -19.70
CA ILE A 157 -5.05 1.79 -19.26
C ILE A 157 -5.83 1.74 -17.93
N ASP A 158 -6.81 0.85 -17.81
CA ASP A 158 -7.59 0.69 -16.57
C ASP A 158 -6.71 0.22 -15.41
N THR A 159 -5.74 -0.64 -15.69
CA THR A 159 -4.76 -1.11 -14.69
C THR A 159 -3.86 0.03 -14.22
N ILE A 160 -3.37 0.87 -15.13
CA ILE A 160 -2.59 2.07 -14.80
C ILE A 160 -3.42 3.01 -13.90
N GLU A 161 -4.70 3.21 -14.21
CA GLU A 161 -5.55 4.08 -13.39
C GLU A 161 -5.76 3.50 -11.98
N THR A 162 -5.99 2.18 -11.89
CA THR A 162 -6.09 1.47 -10.61
C THR A 162 -4.82 1.65 -9.76
N PHE A 163 -3.64 1.53 -10.37
CA PHE A 163 -2.38 1.78 -9.66
C PHE A 163 -2.23 3.24 -9.22
N ARG A 164 -2.68 4.21 -10.01
CA ARG A 164 -2.65 5.63 -9.63
C ARG A 164 -3.57 5.93 -8.44
N GLU A 165 -4.74 5.29 -8.38
CA GLU A 165 -5.63 5.38 -7.23
C GLU A 165 -4.98 4.76 -5.99
N MET A 166 -4.39 3.57 -6.12
CA MET A 166 -3.70 2.90 -5.02
C MET A 166 -2.52 3.73 -4.47
N LEU A 167 -1.67 4.28 -5.35
CA LEU A 167 -0.58 5.18 -4.97
C LEU A 167 -1.06 6.44 -4.26
N SER A 168 -2.25 6.94 -4.62
CA SER A 168 -2.86 8.08 -3.94
C SER A 168 -3.35 7.68 -2.54
N GLY A 169 -3.98 6.50 -2.41
CA GLY A 169 -4.34 5.95 -1.10
C GLY A 169 -3.13 5.73 -0.18
N MET A 170 -2.00 5.25 -0.73
CA MET A 170 -0.75 5.10 0.02
C MET A 170 -0.22 6.43 0.58
N LEU A 171 -0.37 7.53 -0.17
CA LEU A 171 0.01 8.87 0.32
C LEU A 171 -0.87 9.29 1.51
N ASP A 172 -2.17 8.99 1.47
CA ASP A 172 -3.08 9.29 2.58
C ASP A 172 -2.75 8.45 3.82
N VAL A 173 -2.39 7.18 3.63
CA VAL A 173 -1.90 6.30 4.71
C VAL A 173 -0.61 6.85 5.31
N TYR A 174 0.35 7.30 4.49
CA TYR A 174 1.58 7.94 4.96
C TYR A 174 1.30 9.14 5.87
N LEU A 175 0.44 10.06 5.43
CA LEU A 175 0.09 11.26 6.20
C LEU A 175 -0.62 10.90 7.52
N SER A 176 -1.53 9.92 7.48
CA SER A 176 -2.22 9.40 8.66
C SER A 176 -1.24 8.78 9.66
N SER A 177 -0.29 7.97 9.18
CA SER A 177 0.73 7.32 9.99
C SER A 177 1.65 8.34 10.68
N ILE A 178 2.10 9.37 9.96
CA ILE A 178 2.88 10.48 10.55
C ILE A 178 2.07 11.22 11.61
N SER A 179 0.81 11.53 11.33
CA SER A 179 -0.07 12.21 12.30
C SER A 179 -0.24 11.36 13.57
N ASN A 180 -0.41 10.05 13.43
CA ASN A 180 -0.49 9.12 14.56
C ASN A 180 0.82 9.09 15.37
N LYS A 181 1.97 9.09 14.70
CA LYS A 181 3.28 9.14 15.35
C LYS A 181 3.47 10.44 16.13
N LEU A 182 3.13 11.59 15.51
CA LEU A 182 3.16 12.89 16.19
C LEU A 182 2.22 12.93 17.39
N ASN A 183 1.00 12.40 17.26
CA ASN A 183 0.05 12.31 18.36
C ASN A 183 0.58 11.43 19.50
N SER A 184 1.26 10.32 19.19
CA SER A 184 1.91 9.46 20.19
C SER A 184 3.04 10.19 20.91
N ILE A 185 3.93 10.86 20.18
CA ILE A 185 5.03 11.66 20.76
C ILE A 185 4.49 12.77 21.67
N MET A 186 3.46 13.50 21.21
CA MET A 186 2.83 14.56 21.99
C MET A 186 2.19 14.04 23.27
N LYS A 187 1.55 12.87 23.24
CA LYS A 187 1.01 12.22 24.46
C LYS A 187 2.11 11.91 25.46
N VAL A 188 3.22 11.31 25.02
CA VAL A 188 4.36 10.97 25.89
C VAL A 188 4.94 12.22 26.55
N LEU A 189 5.22 13.28 25.77
CA LEU A 189 5.73 14.54 26.30
C LEU A 189 4.75 15.17 27.30
N THR A 190 3.45 15.16 27.01
CA THR A 190 2.41 15.73 27.87
C THR A 190 2.26 14.96 29.18
N ILE A 191 2.33 13.62 29.14
CA ILE A 191 2.27 12.78 30.33
C ILE A 191 3.46 13.09 31.24
N ILE A 192 4.68 13.11 30.70
CA ILE A 192 5.90 13.45 31.44
C ILE A 192 5.74 14.87 32.05
N ALA A 193 5.41 15.87 31.24
CA ALA A 193 5.29 17.26 31.70
C ALA A 193 4.22 17.43 32.79
N THR A 194 3.06 16.77 32.65
CA THR A 194 1.93 16.89 33.60
C THR A 194 2.23 16.19 34.94
N ILE A 195 3.06 15.14 34.92
CA ILE A 195 3.54 14.49 36.15
C ILE A 195 4.58 15.38 36.84
N PHE A 196 5.58 15.87 36.09
CA PHE A 196 6.69 16.63 36.66
C PHE A 196 6.32 18.05 37.06
N MET A 197 5.45 18.77 36.34
CA MET A 197 5.12 20.17 36.64
C MET A 197 4.63 20.41 38.09
N PRO A 198 3.64 19.67 38.63
CA PRO A 198 3.24 19.82 40.03
C PRO A 198 4.31 19.33 41.01
N LEU A 199 5.00 18.23 40.70
CA LEU A 199 6.09 17.70 41.54
C LEU A 199 7.22 18.71 41.69
N THR A 200 7.67 19.31 40.58
CA THR A 200 8.70 20.35 40.56
C THR A 200 8.22 21.61 41.26
N PHE A 201 6.94 21.96 41.13
CA PHE A 201 6.37 23.08 41.90
C PHE A 201 6.48 22.84 43.41
N PHE A 202 6.07 21.66 43.91
CA PHE A 202 6.20 21.32 45.33
C PHE A 202 7.67 21.29 45.78
N ALA A 203 8.55 20.66 45.02
CA ALA A 203 9.99 20.66 45.33
C ALA A 203 10.57 22.09 45.34
N GLY A 204 10.12 22.95 44.42
CA GLY A 204 10.50 24.35 44.34
C GLY A 204 10.07 25.13 45.58
N VAL A 205 8.80 25.01 45.99
CA VAL A 205 8.27 25.67 47.20
C VAL A 205 9.06 25.26 48.45
N TYR A 206 9.30 23.95 48.64
CA TYR A 206 10.09 23.44 49.76
C TYR A 206 11.60 23.69 49.64
N GLY A 207 12.09 24.10 48.47
CA GLY A 207 13.46 24.55 48.23
C GLY A 207 13.71 26.03 48.50
N MET A 208 12.66 26.81 48.84
CA MET A 208 12.78 28.24 49.14
C MET A 208 13.22 28.48 50.59
N ASN A 209 14.10 29.46 50.80
CA ASN A 209 14.64 29.83 52.12
C ASN A 209 13.67 30.69 52.95
N PHE A 210 12.52 30.14 53.34
CA PHE A 210 11.58 30.84 54.23
C PHE A 210 11.93 30.65 55.72
N LYS A 211 11.79 31.72 56.52
CA LYS A 211 12.10 31.71 57.95
C LYS A 211 11.02 31.05 58.83
N TYR A 212 9.77 31.04 58.36
CA TYR A 212 8.63 30.35 59.01
C TYR A 212 8.11 29.25 58.07
N MET A 213 8.58 28.03 58.28
CA MET A 213 8.07 26.81 57.63
C MET A 213 7.77 25.77 58.72
N PRO A 214 6.52 25.68 59.22
CA PRO A 214 6.18 24.83 60.36
C PRO A 214 6.43 23.33 60.10
N GLU A 215 6.44 22.89 58.84
CA GLU A 215 6.74 21.50 58.47
C GLU A 215 8.22 21.11 58.57
N LEU A 216 9.16 22.08 58.60
CA LEU A 216 10.61 21.80 58.62
C LEU A 216 11.13 21.40 60.00
N GLU A 217 10.49 21.88 61.08
CA GLU A 217 10.85 21.54 62.46
C GLU A 217 10.39 20.12 62.85
N TRP A 218 9.51 19.53 62.06
CA TRP A 218 8.99 18.19 62.31
C TRP A 218 9.88 17.12 61.67
N ARG A 219 10.40 16.19 62.47
CA ARG A 219 11.25 15.06 62.02
C ARG A 219 10.62 14.21 60.89
N TRP A 220 9.30 14.17 60.79
CA TRP A 220 8.56 13.42 59.76
C TRP A 220 8.09 14.28 58.58
N GLY A 221 8.30 15.60 58.58
CA GLY A 221 7.83 16.50 57.53
C GLY A 221 8.39 16.15 56.15
N CYS A 222 9.70 15.97 56.03
CA CYS A 222 10.35 15.61 54.76
C CYS A 222 9.86 14.25 54.19
N PRO A 223 9.82 13.15 54.97
CA PRO A 223 9.22 11.89 54.52
C PRO A 223 7.74 12.00 54.09
N ILE A 224 6.92 12.77 54.81
CA ILE A 224 5.50 12.95 54.49
C ILE A 224 5.32 13.68 53.15
N VAL A 225 6.07 14.77 52.91
CA VAL A 225 6.02 15.52 51.66
C VAL A 225 6.45 14.65 50.48
N LEU A 226 7.53 13.86 50.63
CA LEU A 226 7.97 12.92 49.60
C LEU A 226 6.90 11.85 49.29
N LEU A 227 6.24 11.32 50.32
CA LEU A 227 5.16 10.34 50.14
C LEU A 227 3.94 10.95 49.45
N PHE A 228 3.58 12.19 49.80
CA PHE A 228 2.51 12.94 49.15
C PHE A 228 2.82 13.20 47.67
N MET A 229 4.03 13.68 47.37
CA MET A 229 4.51 13.87 46.00
C MET A 229 4.47 12.55 45.20
N PHE A 230 4.97 11.46 45.78
CA PHE A 230 4.95 10.15 45.15
C PHE A 230 3.51 9.66 44.87
N SER A 231 2.59 9.89 45.82
CA SER A 231 1.16 9.57 45.66
C SER A 231 0.52 10.35 44.51
N ILE A 232 0.85 11.64 44.33
CA ILE A 232 0.38 12.45 43.19
C ILE A 232 0.87 11.86 41.87
N GLY A 233 2.16 11.51 41.79
CA GLY A 233 2.76 10.91 40.60
C GLY A 233 2.06 9.59 40.20
N ILE A 234 1.85 8.70 41.16
CA ILE A 234 1.12 7.43 40.94
C ILE A 234 -0.32 7.69 40.51
N SER A 235 -1.02 8.60 41.18
CA SER A 235 -2.42 8.94 40.85
C SER A 235 -2.54 9.43 39.40
N MET A 236 -1.61 10.28 38.94
CA MET A 236 -1.56 10.75 37.56
C MET A 236 -1.27 9.60 36.57
N LEU A 237 -0.34 8.70 36.88
CA LEU A 237 -0.06 7.52 36.04
C LEU A 237 -1.30 6.62 35.90
N ILE A 238 -2.01 6.36 36.99
CA ILE A 238 -3.25 5.56 36.98
C ILE A 238 -4.33 6.27 36.14
N TYR A 239 -4.46 7.59 36.30
CA TYR A 239 -5.40 8.40 35.51
C TYR A 239 -5.11 8.29 34.00
N PHE A 240 -3.85 8.46 33.58
CA PHE A 240 -3.46 8.37 32.17
C PHE A 240 -3.62 6.96 31.59
N LYS A 241 -3.32 5.92 32.39
CA LYS A 241 -3.54 4.52 32.00
C LYS A 241 -5.03 4.22 31.79
N LYS A 242 -5.90 4.72 32.68
CA LYS A 242 -7.36 4.54 32.56
C LYS A 242 -7.95 5.24 31.33
N LYS A 243 -7.33 6.34 30.90
CA LYS A 243 -7.75 7.11 29.71
C LYS A 243 -7.25 6.52 28.38
N LYS A 244 -6.51 5.39 28.40
CA LYS A 244 -5.85 4.78 27.23
C LYS A 244 -4.89 5.74 26.50
N TRP A 245 -4.25 6.63 27.27
CA TRP A 245 -3.19 7.50 26.74
C TRP A 245 -1.80 6.86 26.85
N MET A 246 -1.73 5.76 27.61
CA MET A 246 -0.67 4.75 27.63
C MET A 246 -1.21 3.43 27.10
#